data_AF-A0A800C5Q6-F1
#
_entry.id   AF-A0A800C5Q6-F1
#
_cell.length_a   1.000
_cell.length_b   1.000
_cell.length_c   1.000
_cell.angle_alpha   90.00
_cell.angle_beta   90.00
_cell.angle_gamma   90.00
#
_symmetry.space_group_name_H-M   'P 1'
#
loop_
_entity.id
_entity.type
_entity.pdbx_description
1 polymer ?
#
loop_
_entity_poly.entity_id
_entity_poly.type
_entity_poly.pdbx_seq_one_letter_code
_entity_poly.pdbx_strand_id
1 'polypeptide(L)'
;MSSLLGTYAAVVGEDVVNQLRQLAHLIENRRVVHVNSTRQGGGVAEILTKLVPLMQELGIETSWEVITGEQDFYQCTKSFHNALQGNRIDIPGSLLEAYEETNRRTANELGALLEQADIVFIHDPQPAPLLSYIPKRKGKWIWRCHIDLSRPHRTVWRYLRKFVGDYDASIFSLSDFAQTLPHPQYLIPPSIDPLSDKNMELDEAEVQAIYGVFSLDPDRPLIVQVSRFDRFKDPMGVVQAFKLAKKYVPDLQLVLAGGGASDDPEGEIVRREVEAFSAD
;
A
#
# COMPACT_ATOMS: atom_id res chain seq x y z
N MET A 1 -14.14 -4.66 28.73
CA MET A 1 -13.25 -4.91 27.59
C MET A 1 -12.94 -3.54 27.00
N SER A 2 -11.67 -3.16 26.85
CA SER A 2 -11.32 -1.92 26.16
C SER A 2 -11.81 -2.03 24.71
N SER A 3 -12.50 -1.01 24.20
CA SER A 3 -12.81 -0.95 22.77
C SER A 3 -11.53 -0.69 21.97
N LEU A 4 -11.52 -0.97 20.67
CA LEU A 4 -10.35 -0.76 19.82
C LEU A 4 -10.02 0.74 19.77
N LEU A 5 -11.01 1.63 19.68
CA LEU A 5 -10.73 3.08 19.80
C LEU A 5 -10.19 3.49 21.17
N GLY A 6 -10.60 2.80 22.24
CA GLY A 6 -10.06 3.04 23.58
C GLY A 6 -8.56 2.73 23.67
N THR A 7 -8.07 1.71 22.96
CA THR A 7 -6.62 1.43 22.93
C THR A 7 -5.86 2.51 22.15
N TYR A 8 -6.45 3.09 21.11
CA TYR A 8 -5.84 4.22 20.40
C TYR A 8 -5.92 5.53 21.20
N ALA A 9 -6.95 5.73 22.02
CA ALA A 9 -7.04 6.89 22.91
C ALA A 9 -5.86 6.99 23.88
N ALA A 10 -5.30 5.84 24.30
CA ALA A 10 -4.07 5.81 25.11
C ALA A 10 -2.84 6.37 24.38
N VAL A 11 -2.82 6.36 23.05
CA VAL A 11 -1.71 6.85 22.22
C VAL A 11 -1.92 8.30 21.81
N VAL A 12 -3.11 8.64 21.29
CA VAL A 12 -3.39 9.97 20.69
C VAL A 12 -4.16 10.92 21.62
N GLY A 13 -4.62 10.43 22.76
CA GLY A 13 -5.47 11.16 23.69
C GLY A 13 -6.98 11.04 23.38
N GLU A 14 -7.79 11.15 24.43
CA GLU A 14 -9.25 11.03 24.35
C GLU A 14 -9.89 12.12 23.47
N ASP A 15 -9.34 13.34 23.46
CA ASP A 15 -9.90 14.45 22.69
C ASP A 15 -9.88 14.18 21.18
N VAL A 16 -8.82 13.54 20.67
CA VAL A 16 -8.69 13.17 19.25
C VAL A 16 -9.74 12.12 18.89
N VAL A 17 -9.93 11.12 19.76
CA VAL A 17 -10.94 10.06 19.54
C VAL A 17 -12.35 10.64 19.61
N ASN A 18 -12.62 11.59 20.52
CA ASN A 18 -13.90 12.27 20.61
C ASN A 18 -14.21 13.11 19.36
N GLN A 19 -13.23 13.84 18.83
CA GLN A 19 -13.38 14.54 17.55
C GLN A 19 -13.66 13.58 16.40
N LEU A 20 -12.96 12.44 16.34
CA LEU A 20 -13.20 11.40 15.34
C LEU A 20 -14.63 10.86 15.42
N ARG A 21 -15.15 10.60 16.62
CA ARG A 21 -16.55 10.18 16.83
C ARG A 21 -17.56 11.21 16.34
N GLN A 22 -17.31 12.51 16.61
CA GLN A 22 -18.18 13.59 16.14
C GLN A 22 -18.24 13.66 14.60
N LEU A 23 -17.09 13.48 13.93
CA LEU A 23 -17.03 13.45 12.47
C LEU A 23 -17.71 12.20 11.90
N ALA A 24 -17.49 11.04 12.52
CA ALA A 24 -18.09 9.79 12.08
C ALA A 24 -19.63 9.80 12.14
N HIS A 25 -20.21 10.54 13.08
CA HIS A 25 -21.67 10.68 13.20
C HIS A 25 -22.33 11.24 11.92
N LEU A 26 -21.61 12.04 11.12
CA LEU A 26 -22.11 12.58 9.84
C LEU A 26 -22.30 11.50 8.76
N ILE A 27 -21.63 10.36 8.92
CA ILE A 27 -21.65 9.22 7.99
C ILE A 27 -22.01 7.91 8.69
N GLU A 28 -22.64 8.01 9.87
CA GLU A 28 -23.09 6.84 10.63
C GLU A 28 -24.12 6.06 9.81
N ASN A 29 -24.08 4.72 9.91
CA ASN A 29 -24.92 3.79 9.15
C ASN A 29 -24.76 3.87 7.61
N ARG A 30 -23.76 4.60 7.10
CA ARG A 30 -23.43 4.58 5.67
C ARG A 30 -22.68 3.31 5.31
N ARG A 31 -23.02 2.75 4.15
CA ARG A 31 -22.36 1.58 3.59
C ARG A 31 -21.10 1.97 2.85
N VAL A 32 -19.96 1.58 3.38
CA VAL A 32 -18.64 1.84 2.79
C VAL A 32 -18.02 0.52 2.37
N VAL A 33 -17.63 0.40 1.11
CA VAL A 33 -16.97 -0.81 0.60
C VAL A 33 -15.58 -0.47 0.11
N HIS A 34 -14.57 -1.16 0.63
CA HIS A 34 -13.20 -1.12 0.12
C HIS A 34 -12.96 -2.29 -0.82
N VAL A 35 -12.35 -2.06 -1.98
CA VAL A 35 -11.93 -3.11 -2.91
C VAL A 35 -10.47 -2.97 -3.27
N ASN A 36 -9.68 -4.03 -3.07
CA ASN A 36 -8.27 -4.11 -3.49
C ASN A 36 -7.95 -5.49 -4.07
N SER A 37 -6.67 -5.78 -4.38
CA SER A 37 -6.24 -7.04 -5.01
C SER A 37 -5.68 -8.12 -4.08
N THR A 38 -5.57 -7.89 -2.78
CA THR A 38 -5.07 -8.92 -1.84
C THR A 38 -5.53 -8.68 -0.40
N ARG A 39 -5.85 -9.76 0.33
CA ARG A 39 -6.12 -9.72 1.78
C ARG A 39 -4.87 -9.85 2.66
N GLN A 40 -3.75 -10.30 2.08
CA GLN A 40 -2.52 -10.60 2.81
C GLN A 40 -1.30 -10.17 2.00
N GLY A 41 -0.32 -9.57 2.67
CA GLY A 41 0.87 -9.03 2.03
C GLY A 41 0.61 -7.67 1.36
N GLY A 42 1.54 -6.73 1.56
CA GLY A 42 1.47 -5.38 1.00
C GLY A 42 0.84 -4.33 1.93
N GLY A 43 1.25 -3.07 1.76
CA GLY A 43 0.86 -1.98 2.65
C GLY A 43 -0.63 -1.66 2.66
N VAL A 44 -1.35 -1.89 1.55
CA VAL A 44 -2.79 -1.65 1.48
C VAL A 44 -3.57 -2.62 2.37
N ALA A 45 -3.21 -3.91 2.35
CA ALA A 45 -3.85 -4.92 3.20
C ALA A 45 -3.58 -4.63 4.68
N GLU A 46 -2.34 -4.24 5.03
CA GLU A 46 -1.98 -3.84 6.41
C GLU A 46 -2.86 -2.69 6.91
N ILE A 47 -3.10 -1.67 6.07
CA ILE A 47 -3.97 -0.55 6.40
C ILE A 47 -5.43 -1.01 6.59
N LEU A 48 -5.97 -1.77 5.63
CA LEU A 48 -7.39 -2.16 5.65
C LEU A 48 -7.75 -3.11 6.79
N THR A 49 -6.83 -3.99 7.19
CA THR A 49 -7.00 -4.88 8.36
C THR A 49 -7.26 -4.10 9.65
N LYS A 50 -6.76 -2.87 9.77
CA LYS A 50 -6.96 -2.00 10.94
C LYS A 50 -8.05 -0.97 10.73
N LEU A 51 -8.08 -0.35 9.54
CA LEU A 51 -9.03 0.71 9.21
C LEU A 51 -10.48 0.21 9.21
N VAL A 52 -10.75 -0.97 8.66
CA VAL A 52 -12.12 -1.48 8.54
C VAL A 52 -12.75 -1.72 9.93
N PRO A 53 -12.11 -2.43 10.89
CA PRO A 53 -12.64 -2.53 12.25
C PRO A 53 -12.81 -1.19 12.96
N LEU A 54 -11.91 -0.23 12.74
CA LEU A 54 -12.04 1.12 13.32
C LEU A 54 -13.27 1.85 12.79
N MET A 55 -13.53 1.77 11.48
CA MET A 55 -14.74 2.36 10.87
C MET A 55 -16.01 1.68 11.37
N GLN A 56 -15.99 0.36 11.56
CA GLN A 56 -17.10 -0.39 12.14
C GLN A 56 -17.39 0.01 13.59
N GLU A 57 -16.36 0.19 14.43
CA GLU A 57 -16.55 0.68 15.81
C GLU A 57 -17.12 2.11 15.85
N LEU A 58 -16.84 2.91 14.83
CA LEU A 58 -17.41 4.26 14.66
C LEU A 58 -18.87 4.25 14.14
N GLY A 59 -19.49 3.08 13.96
CA GLY A 59 -20.88 2.95 13.50
C GLY A 59 -21.07 3.06 11.99
N ILE A 60 -19.99 2.89 11.21
CA ILE A 60 -20.04 2.90 9.74
C ILE A 60 -20.16 1.46 9.24
N GLU A 61 -21.15 1.17 8.38
CA GLU A 61 -21.35 -0.16 7.77
C GLU A 61 -20.24 -0.44 6.74
N THR A 62 -19.04 -0.81 7.21
CA THR A 62 -17.85 -0.94 6.37
C THR A 62 -17.55 -2.41 6.05
N SER A 63 -17.32 -2.73 4.78
CA SER A 63 -16.84 -4.03 4.33
C SER A 63 -15.60 -3.91 3.43
N TRP A 64 -14.89 -5.02 3.29
CA TRP A 64 -13.69 -5.10 2.47
C TRP A 64 -13.72 -6.34 1.58
N GLU A 65 -13.72 -6.11 0.27
CA GLU A 65 -13.72 -7.12 -0.77
C GLU A 65 -12.40 -7.14 -1.55
N VAL A 66 -12.11 -8.29 -2.16
CA VAL A 66 -10.86 -8.50 -2.89
C VAL A 66 -11.13 -9.07 -4.27
N ILE A 67 -10.54 -8.43 -5.30
CA ILE A 67 -10.54 -8.98 -6.65
C ILE A 67 -9.57 -10.16 -6.72
N THR A 68 -10.07 -11.31 -7.20
CA THR A 68 -9.27 -12.52 -7.40
C THR A 68 -9.18 -12.80 -8.89
N GLY A 69 -7.97 -12.74 -9.44
CA GLY A 69 -7.69 -13.03 -10.84
C GLY A 69 -6.83 -14.28 -11.03
N GLU A 70 -6.67 -14.66 -12.30
CA GLU A 70 -5.73 -15.71 -12.73
C GLU A 70 -4.32 -15.14 -12.93
N GLN A 71 -3.35 -15.99 -13.27
CA GLN A 71 -1.95 -15.60 -13.48
C GLN A 71 -1.78 -14.41 -14.44
N ASP A 72 -2.49 -14.41 -15.58
CA ASP A 72 -2.42 -13.34 -16.58
C ASP A 72 -2.89 -11.99 -16.03
N PHE A 73 -3.89 -11.98 -15.13
CA PHE A 73 -4.33 -10.76 -14.45
C PHE A 73 -3.24 -10.19 -13.54
N TYR A 74 -2.59 -11.05 -12.74
CA TYR A 74 -1.50 -10.61 -11.87
C TYR A 74 -0.27 -10.16 -12.67
N GLN A 75 0.02 -10.82 -13.79
CA GLN A 75 1.08 -10.39 -14.71
C GLN A 75 0.78 -9.01 -15.33
N CYS A 76 -0.46 -8.79 -15.75
CA CYS A 76 -0.92 -7.51 -16.29
C CYS A 76 -0.78 -6.39 -15.25
N THR A 77 -1.29 -6.62 -14.03
CA THR A 77 -1.28 -5.62 -12.96
C THR A 77 0.12 -5.32 -12.42
N LYS A 78 1.03 -6.32 -12.35
CA LYS A 78 2.45 -6.09 -12.07
C LYS A 78 3.10 -5.22 -13.15
N SER A 79 2.75 -5.47 -14.43
CA SER A 79 3.22 -4.65 -15.55
C SER A 79 2.69 -3.21 -15.46
N PHE A 80 1.43 -3.01 -15.05
CA PHE A 80 0.89 -1.68 -14.78
C PHE A 80 1.64 -0.98 -13.66
N HIS A 81 1.87 -1.63 -12.52
CA HIS A 81 2.58 -1.05 -11.39
C HIS A 81 3.96 -0.50 -11.83
N ASN A 82 4.75 -1.34 -12.52
CA ASN A 82 6.05 -0.95 -13.02
C ASN A 82 5.98 0.16 -14.07
N ALA A 83 5.04 0.07 -15.01
CA ALA A 83 4.90 1.06 -16.07
C ALA A 83 4.45 2.44 -15.56
N LEU A 84 3.58 2.46 -14.55
CA LEU A 84 3.09 3.69 -13.93
C LEU A 84 4.18 4.39 -13.10
N GLN A 85 5.11 3.62 -12.54
CA GLN A 85 6.29 4.14 -11.84
C GLN A 85 7.47 4.50 -12.77
N GLY A 86 7.26 4.47 -14.09
CA GLY A 86 8.19 5.01 -15.09
C GLY A 86 8.91 3.99 -15.98
N ASN A 87 8.70 2.68 -15.76
CA ASN A 87 9.27 1.68 -16.67
C ASN A 87 8.59 1.71 -18.04
N ARG A 88 9.38 1.62 -19.10
CA ARG A 88 8.87 1.53 -20.47
C ARG A 88 8.48 0.09 -20.78
N ILE A 89 7.23 -0.26 -20.51
CA ILE A 89 6.67 -1.58 -20.74
C ILE A 89 5.46 -1.45 -21.65
N ASP A 90 5.48 -2.21 -22.74
CA ASP A 90 4.31 -2.44 -23.58
C ASP A 90 3.59 -3.69 -23.09
N ILE A 91 2.30 -3.56 -22.81
CA ILE A 91 1.49 -4.64 -22.25
C ILE A 91 0.74 -5.31 -23.41
N PRO A 92 0.92 -6.63 -23.62
CA PRO A 92 0.21 -7.38 -24.65
C PRO A 92 -1.31 -7.23 -24.54
N GLY A 93 -2.00 -7.18 -25.68
CA GLY A 93 -3.47 -7.07 -25.73
C GLY A 93 -4.18 -8.19 -24.97
N SER A 94 -3.67 -9.42 -25.03
CA SER A 94 -4.20 -10.57 -24.28
C SER A 94 -4.22 -10.36 -22.76
N LEU A 95 -3.19 -9.69 -22.22
CA LEU A 95 -3.13 -9.37 -20.79
C LEU A 95 -4.13 -8.26 -20.41
N LEU A 96 -4.36 -7.29 -21.31
CA LEU A 96 -5.38 -6.26 -21.11
C LEU A 96 -6.79 -6.87 -21.16
N GLU A 97 -7.03 -7.83 -22.06
CA GLU A 97 -8.29 -8.57 -22.14
C GLU A 97 -8.54 -9.39 -20.87
N ALA A 98 -7.53 -10.12 -20.37
CA ALA A 98 -7.61 -10.86 -19.11
C ALA A 98 -7.89 -9.92 -17.92
N TYR A 99 -7.30 -8.72 -17.94
CA TYR A 99 -7.53 -7.69 -16.92
C TYR A 99 -8.98 -7.17 -16.91
N GLU A 100 -9.52 -6.85 -18.09
CA GLU A 100 -10.91 -6.39 -18.22
C GLU A 100 -11.91 -7.51 -17.91
N GLU A 101 -11.66 -8.74 -18.35
CA GLU A 101 -12.54 -9.89 -18.08
C GLU A 101 -12.58 -10.22 -16.58
N THR A 102 -11.44 -10.19 -15.90
CA THR A 102 -11.40 -10.41 -14.44
C THR A 102 -12.23 -9.35 -13.72
N ASN A 103 -12.08 -8.07 -14.09
CA ASN A 103 -12.88 -6.99 -13.51
C ASN A 103 -14.37 -7.13 -13.83
N ARG A 104 -14.73 -7.58 -15.03
CA ARG A 104 -16.12 -7.84 -15.42
C ARG A 104 -16.73 -8.96 -14.60
N ARG A 105 -16.00 -10.07 -14.39
CA ARG A 105 -16.44 -11.18 -13.53
C ARG A 105 -16.62 -10.71 -12.09
N THR A 106 -15.66 -9.98 -11.53
CA THR A 106 -15.77 -9.43 -10.17
C THR A 106 -16.93 -8.45 -10.03
N ALA A 107 -17.21 -7.63 -11.05
CA ALA A 107 -18.39 -6.77 -11.06
C ALA A 107 -19.70 -7.56 -11.05
N ASN A 108 -19.76 -8.72 -11.71
CA ASN A 108 -20.93 -9.60 -11.63
C ASN A 108 -21.08 -10.25 -10.24
N GLU A 109 -19.97 -10.68 -9.63
CA GLU A 109 -19.96 -11.29 -8.30
C GLU A 109 -20.32 -10.29 -7.19
N LEU A 110 -19.76 -9.09 -7.23
CA LEU A 110 -19.92 -8.06 -6.20
C LEU A 110 -20.98 -7.01 -6.53
N GLY A 111 -21.61 -7.08 -7.70
CA GLY A 111 -22.44 -6.00 -8.22
C GLY A 111 -23.60 -5.60 -7.31
N ALA A 112 -24.31 -6.57 -6.74
CA ALA A 112 -25.41 -6.29 -5.82
C ALA A 112 -24.96 -5.53 -4.55
N LEU A 113 -23.76 -5.83 -4.05
CA LEU A 113 -23.16 -5.13 -2.90
C LEU A 113 -22.73 -3.72 -3.30
N LEU A 114 -21.97 -3.60 -4.40
CA LEU A 114 -21.39 -2.34 -4.86
C LEU A 114 -22.43 -1.33 -5.38
N GLU A 115 -23.55 -1.80 -5.95
CA GLU A 115 -24.65 -0.93 -6.39
C GLU A 115 -25.35 -0.23 -5.22
N GLN A 116 -25.44 -0.89 -4.06
CA GLN A 116 -26.15 -0.42 -2.87
C GLN A 116 -25.25 0.30 -1.87
N ALA A 117 -23.94 0.29 -2.06
CA ALA A 117 -23.01 1.02 -1.23
C ALA A 117 -23.21 2.53 -1.39
N ASP A 118 -23.13 3.28 -0.28
CA ASP A 118 -23.14 4.74 -0.28
C ASP A 118 -21.79 5.29 -0.76
N ILE A 119 -20.69 4.61 -0.40
CA ILE A 119 -19.32 4.98 -0.76
C ILE A 119 -18.54 3.71 -1.14
N VAL A 120 -17.81 3.75 -2.24
CA VAL A 120 -16.90 2.68 -2.68
C VAL A 120 -15.50 3.23 -2.86
N PHE A 121 -14.53 2.65 -2.16
CA PHE A 121 -13.11 2.90 -2.35
C PHE A 121 -12.49 1.81 -3.22
N ILE A 122 -11.96 2.20 -4.37
CA ILE A 122 -11.17 1.32 -5.23
C ILE A 122 -9.69 1.62 -5.03
N HIS A 123 -8.96 0.66 -4.50
CA HIS A 123 -7.55 0.80 -4.18
C HIS A 123 -6.69 0.34 -5.36
N ASP A 124 -5.80 1.23 -5.83
CA ASP A 124 -4.81 0.98 -6.87
C ASP A 124 -5.40 0.63 -8.26
N PRO A 125 -4.57 0.37 -9.30
CA PRO A 125 -5.08 0.12 -10.65
C PRO A 125 -5.83 -1.20 -10.83
N GLN A 126 -5.58 -2.21 -10.01
CA GLN A 126 -6.06 -3.59 -10.24
C GLN A 126 -7.59 -3.69 -10.37
N PRO A 127 -8.40 -3.04 -9.51
CA PRO A 127 -9.86 -3.04 -9.60
C PRO A 127 -10.42 -1.76 -10.24
N ALA A 128 -9.58 -0.89 -10.83
CA ALA A 128 -10.01 0.41 -11.36
C ALA A 128 -11.18 0.35 -12.37
N PRO A 129 -11.31 -0.67 -13.24
CA PRO A 129 -12.40 -0.78 -14.21
C PRO A 129 -13.77 -1.10 -13.59
N LEU A 130 -13.84 -1.53 -12.32
CA LEU A 130 -15.11 -1.93 -11.69
C LEU A 130 -16.20 -0.86 -11.82
N LEU A 131 -15.84 0.42 -11.71
CA LEU A 131 -16.77 1.54 -11.90
C LEU A 131 -17.55 1.46 -13.21
N SER A 132 -16.87 1.14 -14.31
CA SER A 132 -17.45 1.08 -15.66
C SER A 132 -18.41 -0.10 -15.83
N TYR A 133 -18.26 -1.15 -15.01
CA TYR A 133 -19.11 -2.34 -15.05
C TYR A 133 -20.28 -2.30 -14.07
N ILE A 134 -20.38 -1.27 -13.22
CA ILE A 134 -21.51 -1.05 -12.30
C ILE A 134 -22.27 0.24 -12.69
N PRO A 135 -23.11 0.20 -13.75
CA PRO A 135 -23.81 1.39 -14.23
C PRO A 135 -24.97 1.83 -13.33
N LYS A 136 -25.54 0.92 -12.53
CA LYS A 136 -26.70 1.20 -11.65
C LYS A 136 -26.29 1.62 -10.22
N ARG A 137 -25.03 2.04 -10.02
CA ARG A 137 -24.52 2.49 -8.73
C ARG A 137 -25.32 3.69 -8.19
N LYS A 138 -25.55 3.71 -6.88
CA LYS A 138 -26.19 4.83 -6.18
C LYS A 138 -25.19 5.74 -5.47
N GLY A 139 -24.14 5.15 -4.93
CA GLY A 139 -23.14 5.84 -4.11
C GLY A 139 -22.02 6.53 -4.88
N LYS A 140 -21.12 7.12 -4.11
CA LYS A 140 -19.91 7.79 -4.59
C LYS A 140 -18.74 6.83 -4.70
N TRP A 141 -17.99 6.91 -5.79
CA TRP A 141 -16.84 6.05 -6.04
C TRP A 141 -15.55 6.85 -6.00
N ILE A 142 -14.61 6.41 -5.19
CA ILE A 142 -13.36 7.09 -4.92
C ILE A 142 -12.20 6.18 -5.31
N TRP A 143 -11.32 6.68 -6.18
CA TRP A 143 -10.10 5.96 -6.53
C TRP A 143 -8.96 6.34 -5.58
N ARG A 144 -8.44 5.38 -4.81
CA ARG A 144 -7.30 5.59 -3.91
C ARG A 144 -6.05 5.01 -4.56
N CYS A 145 -5.19 5.89 -5.06
CA CYS A 145 -3.92 5.50 -5.66
C CYS A 145 -2.80 5.53 -4.61
N HIS A 146 -2.13 4.40 -4.40
CA HIS A 146 -1.02 4.27 -3.43
C HIS A 146 0.36 4.31 -4.10
N ILE A 147 0.40 4.29 -5.44
CA ILE A 147 1.64 4.31 -6.23
C ILE A 147 1.99 5.71 -6.72
N ASP A 148 3.24 5.87 -7.15
CA ASP A 148 3.73 7.09 -7.78
C ASP A 148 3.30 7.16 -9.25
N LEU A 149 2.50 8.18 -9.61
CA LEU A 149 2.15 8.50 -10.99
C LEU A 149 2.83 9.79 -11.47
N SER A 150 3.96 10.20 -10.91
CA SER A 150 4.68 11.41 -11.32
C SER A 150 5.14 11.34 -12.79
N ARG A 151 5.64 10.17 -13.22
CA ARG A 151 6.22 9.95 -14.55
C ARG A 151 5.80 8.62 -15.20
N PRO A 152 4.50 8.38 -15.42
CA PRO A 152 4.04 7.09 -15.91
C PRO A 152 4.36 6.91 -17.40
N HIS A 153 4.49 5.65 -17.81
CA HIS A 153 4.53 5.29 -19.22
C HIS A 153 3.23 5.73 -19.89
N ARG A 154 3.33 6.70 -20.81
CA ARG A 154 2.17 7.43 -21.37
C ARG A 154 1.11 6.51 -21.97
N THR A 155 1.51 5.42 -22.64
CA THR A 155 0.58 4.47 -23.25
C THR A 155 -0.28 3.77 -22.20
N VAL A 156 0.34 3.30 -21.13
CA VAL A 156 -0.34 2.62 -20.01
C VAL A 156 -1.22 3.60 -19.24
N TRP A 157 -0.71 4.79 -18.94
CA TRP A 157 -1.51 5.81 -18.27
C TRP A 157 -2.74 6.21 -19.09
N ARG A 158 -2.58 6.41 -20.41
CA ARG A 158 -3.72 6.73 -21.29
C ARG A 158 -4.77 5.62 -21.31
N TYR A 159 -4.36 4.36 -21.16
CA TYR A 159 -5.29 3.23 -21.04
C TYR A 159 -6.04 3.30 -19.70
N LEU A 160 -5.33 3.37 -18.58
CA LEU A 160 -5.95 3.40 -17.24
C LEU A 160 -6.79 4.65 -16.96
N ARG A 161 -6.39 5.81 -17.50
CA ARG A 161 -7.13 7.08 -17.38
C ARG A 161 -8.57 6.98 -17.90
N LYS A 162 -8.86 6.06 -18.82
CA LYS A 162 -10.22 5.80 -19.31
C LYS A 162 -11.13 5.22 -18.23
N PHE A 163 -10.57 4.49 -17.27
CA PHE A 163 -11.32 3.90 -16.16
C PHE A 163 -11.35 4.85 -14.96
N VAL A 164 -10.22 5.46 -14.61
CA VAL A 164 -10.13 6.30 -13.41
C VAL A 164 -10.73 7.70 -13.59
N GLY A 165 -10.92 8.16 -14.82
CA GLY A 165 -11.44 9.50 -15.12
C GLY A 165 -12.89 9.74 -14.69
N ASP A 166 -13.69 8.69 -14.57
CA ASP A 166 -15.13 8.80 -14.27
C ASP A 166 -15.46 8.68 -12.77
N TYR A 167 -14.44 8.55 -11.92
CA TYR A 167 -14.61 8.50 -10.46
C TYR A 167 -15.08 9.85 -9.92
N ASP A 168 -15.77 9.86 -8.78
CA ASP A 168 -16.24 11.10 -8.14
C ASP A 168 -15.09 11.88 -7.49
N ALA A 169 -14.05 11.17 -7.06
CA ALA A 169 -12.83 11.75 -6.53
C ALA A 169 -11.66 10.77 -6.65
N SER A 170 -10.44 11.30 -6.53
CA SER A 170 -9.25 10.48 -6.31
C SER A 170 -8.47 10.94 -5.10
N ILE A 171 -7.73 10.01 -4.50
CA ILE A 171 -6.89 10.29 -3.34
C ILE A 171 -5.48 9.79 -3.62
N PHE A 172 -4.50 10.67 -3.39
CA PHE A 172 -3.07 10.39 -3.53
C PHE A 172 -2.34 10.59 -2.20
N SER A 173 -1.17 9.98 -2.05
CA SER A 173 -0.34 10.13 -0.85
C SER A 173 0.44 11.45 -0.83
N LEU A 174 0.86 11.93 -2.00
CA LEU A 174 1.65 13.15 -2.20
C LEU A 174 1.18 13.87 -3.46
N SER A 175 1.34 15.20 -3.49
CA SER A 175 1.04 16.02 -4.68
C SER A 175 1.85 15.59 -5.89
N ASP A 176 3.13 15.26 -5.67
CA ASP A 176 4.08 14.94 -6.73
C ASP A 176 3.74 13.64 -7.44
N PHE A 177 2.99 12.75 -6.77
CA PHE A 177 2.52 11.48 -7.33
C PHE A 177 1.27 11.65 -8.18
N ALA A 178 0.58 12.80 -8.11
CA ALA A 178 -0.72 12.97 -8.71
C ALA A 178 -0.63 13.36 -10.20
N GLN A 179 -1.45 12.70 -11.03
CA GLN A 179 -1.77 13.16 -12.38
C GLN A 179 -3.09 13.94 -12.36
N THR A 180 -3.24 14.93 -13.24
CA THR A 180 -4.49 15.70 -13.32
C THR A 180 -5.64 14.83 -13.84
N LEU A 181 -6.72 14.79 -13.07
CA LEU A 181 -7.97 14.10 -13.38
C LEU A 181 -9.16 15.08 -13.39
N PRO A 182 -10.27 14.76 -14.07
CA PRO A 182 -11.38 15.71 -14.28
C PRO A 182 -12.31 15.86 -13.06
N HIS A 183 -11.89 15.43 -11.88
CA HIS A 183 -12.65 15.42 -10.63
C HIS A 183 -11.76 15.90 -9.46
N PRO A 184 -12.33 16.20 -8.28
CA PRO A 184 -11.54 16.55 -7.10
C PRO A 184 -10.47 15.50 -6.76
N GLN A 185 -9.30 15.99 -6.33
CA GLN A 185 -8.17 15.17 -5.91
C GLN A 185 -7.79 15.56 -4.48
N TYR A 186 -7.73 14.58 -3.58
CA TYR A 186 -7.38 14.76 -2.18
C TYR A 186 -5.99 14.19 -1.89
N LEU A 187 -5.28 14.81 -0.95
CA LEU A 187 -4.00 14.34 -0.46
C LEU A 187 -4.19 13.78 0.94
N ILE A 188 -4.04 12.46 1.08
CA ILE A 188 -4.09 11.77 2.37
C ILE A 188 -2.82 10.93 2.44
N PRO A 189 -1.84 11.28 3.31
CA PRO A 189 -0.64 10.48 3.46
C PRO A 189 -0.97 9.09 4.04
N PRO A 190 -0.15 8.07 3.77
CA PRO A 190 -0.28 6.80 4.49
C PRO A 190 -0.01 7.02 5.99
N SER A 191 -0.58 6.15 6.82
CA SER A 191 -0.36 6.14 8.27
C SER A 191 0.31 4.83 8.72
N ILE A 192 0.78 4.83 9.95
CA ILE A 192 1.23 3.62 10.66
C ILE A 192 0.23 3.29 11.77
N ASP A 193 0.11 2.01 12.10
CA ASP A 193 -0.63 1.57 13.29
C ASP A 193 0.34 1.45 14.47
N PRO A 194 0.30 2.35 15.48
CA PRO A 194 1.21 2.30 16.63
C PRO A 194 1.04 1.04 17.50
N LEU A 195 -0.05 0.30 17.33
CA LEU A 195 -0.35 -0.91 18.09
C LEU A 195 -0.13 -2.19 17.28
N SER A 196 0.43 -2.10 16.07
CA SER A 196 0.81 -3.29 15.31
C SER A 196 2.18 -3.80 15.74
N ASP A 197 2.42 -5.10 15.57
CA ASP A 197 3.70 -5.77 15.88
C ASP A 197 4.92 -5.04 15.27
N LYS A 198 4.73 -4.32 14.16
CA LYS A 198 5.79 -3.56 13.48
C LYS A 198 6.16 -2.27 14.21
N ASN A 199 5.22 -1.61 14.90
CA ASN A 199 5.42 -0.26 15.44
C ASN A 199 5.20 -0.15 16.95
N MET A 200 4.70 -1.21 17.60
CA MET A 200 4.52 -1.22 19.04
C MET A 200 5.86 -1.09 19.76
N GLU A 201 5.82 -0.50 20.95
CA GLU A 201 6.98 -0.45 21.83
C GLU A 201 7.32 -1.87 22.30
N LEU A 202 8.61 -2.23 22.19
CA LEU A 202 9.13 -3.52 22.60
C LEU A 202 9.85 -3.37 23.95
N ASP A 203 9.79 -4.42 24.76
CA ASP A 203 10.54 -4.48 26.00
C ASP A 203 12.05 -4.48 25.71
N GLU A 204 12.82 -3.77 26.52
CA GLU A 204 14.29 -3.70 26.35
C GLU A 204 14.94 -5.09 26.33
N ALA A 205 14.43 -6.03 27.11
CA ALA A 205 14.94 -7.41 27.12
C ALA A 205 14.74 -8.13 25.77
N GLU A 206 13.64 -7.85 25.07
CA GLU A 206 13.38 -8.38 23.73
C GLU A 206 14.32 -7.74 22.70
N VAL A 207 14.50 -6.42 22.77
CA VAL A 207 15.45 -5.68 21.92
C VAL A 207 16.88 -6.21 22.09
N GLN A 208 17.33 -6.40 23.33
CA GLN A 208 18.65 -6.95 23.65
C GLN A 208 18.82 -8.39 23.14
N ALA A 209 17.78 -9.22 23.22
CA ALA A 209 17.82 -10.56 22.66
C ALA A 209 18.01 -10.53 21.13
N ILE A 210 17.35 -9.60 20.43
CA ILE A 210 17.48 -9.44 18.97
C ILE A 210 18.89 -8.99 18.57
N TYR A 211 19.54 -8.09 19.32
CA TYR A 211 20.94 -7.73 19.06
C TYR A 211 21.86 -8.96 19.11
N GLY A 212 21.67 -9.85 20.10
CA GLY A 212 22.41 -11.10 20.21
C GLY A 212 22.18 -12.05 19.03
N VAL A 213 20.93 -12.20 18.58
CA VAL A 213 20.57 -13.07 17.44
C VAL A 213 21.28 -12.63 16.16
N PHE A 214 21.32 -11.33 15.88
CA PHE A 214 21.95 -10.79 14.67
C PHE A 214 23.42 -10.40 14.84
N SER A 215 24.04 -10.72 15.99
CA SER A 215 25.43 -10.39 16.32
C SER A 215 25.74 -8.89 16.14
N LEU A 216 24.80 -8.05 16.58
CA LEU A 216 24.90 -6.59 16.58
C LEU A 216 25.38 -6.10 17.94
N ASP A 217 26.09 -4.97 17.96
CA ASP A 217 26.68 -4.41 19.17
C ASP A 217 25.89 -3.15 19.55
N PRO A 218 25.07 -3.17 20.60
CA PRO A 218 24.22 -2.04 20.96
C PRO A 218 25.02 -0.80 21.38
N ASP A 219 26.29 -0.95 21.76
CA ASP A 219 27.15 0.17 22.16
C ASP A 219 27.80 0.87 20.95
N ARG A 220 27.62 0.32 19.74
CA ARG A 220 28.20 0.85 18.50
C ARG A 220 27.14 1.56 17.65
N PRO A 221 27.51 2.63 16.92
CA PRO A 221 26.58 3.30 16.02
C PRO A 221 26.06 2.35 14.93
N LEU A 222 24.74 2.31 14.76
CA LEU A 222 24.06 1.45 13.80
C LEU A 222 23.32 2.30 12.75
N ILE A 223 23.57 2.01 11.47
CA ILE A 223 22.75 2.48 10.35
C ILE A 223 21.86 1.33 9.89
N VAL A 224 20.57 1.60 9.71
CA VAL A 224 19.61 0.61 9.22
C VAL A 224 18.89 1.14 7.99
N GLN A 225 18.79 0.31 6.96
CA GLN A 225 17.82 0.49 5.88
C GLN A 225 16.81 -0.66 5.94
N VAL A 226 15.54 -0.32 6.13
CA VAL A 226 14.43 -1.29 6.08
C VAL A 226 13.70 -1.14 4.74
N SER A 227 13.93 -2.05 3.80
CA SER A 227 13.28 -2.02 2.49
C SER A 227 13.36 -3.37 1.77
N ARG A 228 12.47 -3.60 0.78
CA ARG A 228 12.66 -4.70 -0.18
C ARG A 228 14.02 -4.55 -0.87
N PHE A 229 14.64 -5.68 -1.20
CA PHE A 229 15.85 -5.74 -2.04
C PHE A 229 15.48 -5.43 -3.49
N ASP A 230 15.24 -4.17 -3.78
CA ASP A 230 14.79 -3.69 -5.08
C ASP A 230 15.79 -2.62 -5.56
N ARG A 231 16.10 -2.61 -6.86
CA ARG A 231 17.08 -1.65 -7.42
C ARG A 231 16.68 -0.20 -7.20
N PHE A 232 15.39 0.11 -7.17
CA PHE A 232 14.88 1.44 -6.85
C PHE A 232 15.12 1.87 -5.39
N LYS A 233 15.43 0.93 -4.50
CA LYS A 233 15.81 1.21 -3.11
C LYS A 233 17.31 1.43 -2.92
N ASP A 234 18.09 1.23 -3.98
CA ASP A 234 19.53 1.43 -4.05
C ASP A 234 20.29 0.89 -2.81
N PRO A 235 20.14 -0.41 -2.46
CA PRO A 235 20.87 -0.98 -1.33
C PRO A 235 22.39 -0.93 -1.54
N MET A 236 22.85 -0.96 -2.80
CA MET A 236 24.25 -0.84 -3.19
C MET A 236 24.83 0.54 -2.87
N GLY A 237 24.09 1.61 -3.21
CA GLY A 237 24.43 2.97 -2.84
C GLY A 237 24.50 3.15 -1.33
N VAL A 238 23.64 2.48 -0.56
CA VAL A 238 23.70 2.48 0.92
C VAL A 238 24.97 1.80 1.43
N VAL A 239 25.39 0.66 0.87
CA VAL A 239 26.67 0.04 1.22
C VAL A 239 27.84 0.96 0.89
N GLN A 240 27.83 1.64 -0.26
CA GLN A 240 28.87 2.60 -0.64
C GLN A 240 28.93 3.78 0.33
N ALA A 241 27.78 4.36 0.67
CA ALA A 241 27.68 5.45 1.64
C ALA A 241 28.21 5.01 3.01
N PHE A 242 27.87 3.79 3.44
CA PHE A 242 28.40 3.18 4.66
C PHE A 242 29.93 3.02 4.62
N LYS A 243 30.51 2.48 3.53
CA LYS A 243 31.97 2.34 3.37
C LYS A 243 32.68 3.71 3.45
N LEU A 244 32.06 4.77 2.92
CA LEU A 244 32.59 6.13 3.04
C LEU A 244 32.52 6.65 4.48
N ALA A 245 31.36 6.50 5.14
CA ALA A 245 31.16 6.95 6.53
C ALA A 245 32.08 6.20 7.51
N LYS A 246 32.32 4.91 7.29
CA LYS A 246 33.16 4.06 8.13
C LYS A 246 34.63 4.50 8.18
N LYS A 247 35.11 5.26 7.19
CA LYS A 247 36.45 5.89 7.22
C LYS A 247 36.59 6.92 8.35
N TYR A 248 35.47 7.53 8.76
CA TYR A 248 35.42 8.53 9.83
C TYR A 248 34.87 7.96 11.13
N VAL A 249 34.04 6.92 11.05
CA VAL A 249 33.48 6.21 12.21
C VAL A 249 33.83 4.72 12.08
N PRO A 250 35.02 4.28 12.53
CA PRO A 250 35.49 2.91 12.34
C PRO A 250 34.55 1.85 12.92
N ASP A 251 33.86 2.21 14.01
CA ASP A 251 32.97 1.30 14.74
C ASP A 251 31.55 1.21 14.16
N LEU A 252 31.24 1.90 13.06
CA LEU A 252 29.91 1.90 12.45
C LEU A 252 29.47 0.50 11.97
N GLN A 253 28.22 0.16 12.29
CA GLN A 253 27.51 -1.03 11.82
C GLN A 253 26.45 -0.66 10.76
N LEU A 254 26.19 -1.57 9.82
CA LEU A 254 25.14 -1.43 8.82
C LEU A 254 24.25 -2.67 8.85
N VAL A 255 22.94 -2.47 8.90
CA VAL A 255 21.93 -3.50 8.69
C VAL A 255 21.08 -3.12 7.48
N LEU A 256 21.02 -4.02 6.50
CA LEU A 256 20.08 -3.96 5.40
C LEU A 256 18.99 -5.00 5.66
N ALA A 257 17.86 -4.55 6.21
CA ALA A 257 16.74 -5.40 6.58
C ALA A 257 15.69 -5.40 5.46
N GLY A 258 15.44 -6.56 4.86
CA GLY A 258 14.44 -6.71 3.80
C GLY A 258 13.84 -8.10 3.79
N GLY A 259 12.52 -8.18 3.70
CA GLY A 259 11.83 -9.45 3.50
C GLY A 259 11.90 -9.88 2.03
N GLY A 260 12.22 -11.15 1.78
CA GLY A 260 11.98 -11.77 0.48
C GLY A 260 10.47 -11.91 0.30
N ALA A 261 9.90 -11.16 -0.65
CA ALA A 261 8.56 -11.49 -1.12
C ALA A 261 8.69 -12.80 -1.91
N SER A 262 7.95 -13.85 -1.52
CA SER A 262 8.04 -15.20 -2.12
C SER A 262 7.75 -15.22 -3.63
N ASP A 263 7.18 -14.14 -4.15
CA ASP A 263 6.78 -13.87 -5.53
C ASP A 263 7.68 -12.87 -6.27
N ASP A 264 8.85 -12.52 -5.70
CA ASP A 264 9.78 -11.56 -6.30
C ASP A 264 11.18 -12.16 -6.59
N PRO A 265 11.35 -12.88 -7.72
CA PRO A 265 12.64 -13.41 -8.15
C PRO A 265 13.73 -12.34 -8.31
N GLU A 266 13.34 -11.09 -8.60
CA GLU A 266 14.27 -9.96 -8.71
C GLU A 266 14.88 -9.62 -7.35
N GLY A 267 14.10 -9.72 -6.28
CA GLY A 267 14.55 -9.43 -4.92
C GLY A 267 15.73 -10.28 -4.46
N GLU A 268 15.69 -11.59 -4.77
CA GLU A 268 16.77 -12.51 -4.43
C GLU A 268 18.05 -12.23 -5.24
N ILE A 269 17.91 -11.80 -6.50
CA ILE A 269 19.05 -11.42 -7.33
C ILE A 269 19.74 -10.18 -6.74
N VAL A 270 18.97 -9.14 -6.41
CA VAL A 270 19.52 -7.91 -5.80
C VAL A 270 20.17 -8.20 -4.45
N ARG A 271 19.56 -9.08 -3.63
CA ARG A 271 20.15 -9.51 -2.35
C ARG A 271 21.54 -10.14 -2.54
N ARG A 272 21.69 -11.05 -3.50
CA ARG A 272 22.99 -11.68 -3.82
C ARG A 272 24.02 -10.70 -4.36
N GLU A 273 23.60 -9.75 -5.20
CA GLU A 273 24.46 -8.67 -5.70
C GLU A 273 25.01 -7.83 -4.53
N VAL A 274 24.16 -7.49 -3.56
CA VAL A 274 24.53 -6.73 -2.36
C VAL A 274 25.48 -7.52 -1.46
N GLU A 275 25.25 -8.82 -1.26
CA GLU A 275 26.14 -9.69 -0.50
C GLU A 275 27.53 -9.76 -1.11
N ALA A 276 27.61 -9.99 -2.43
CA ALA A 276 28.87 -10.04 -3.15
C ALA A 276 29.64 -8.71 -3.04
N PHE A 277 28.95 -7.58 -3.22
CA PHE A 277 29.55 -6.25 -3.12
C PHE A 277 30.00 -5.85 -1.72
N SER A 278 29.37 -6.41 -0.69
CA SER A 278 29.71 -6.14 0.71
C SER A 278 30.92 -6.95 1.18
N ALA A 279 31.27 -8.03 0.49
CA ALA A 279 32.42 -8.87 0.79
C ALA A 279 33.76 -8.27 0.31
N ASP A 280 33.72 -7.37 -0.68
CA ASP A 280 34.87 -6.60 -1.20
C ASP A 280 35.17 -5.34 -0.36
#